data_AF-A0A9E5V735-F1
#
_entry.id   AF-A0A9E5V735-F1
#
_cell.length_a   1.000
_cell.length_b   1.000
_cell.length_c   1.000
_cell.angle_alpha   90.00
_cell.angle_beta   90.00
_cell.angle_gamma   90.00
#
_symmetry.space_group_name_H-M   'P 1'
#
loop_
_entity.id
_entity.type
_entity.pdbx_description
1 polymer ?
#
loop_
_entity_poly.entity_id
_entity_poly.type
_entity_poly.pdbx_seq_one_letter_code
_entity_poly.pdbx_strand_id
1 'polypeptide(L)'
;MQKKLTLEQVHRQLNLQEQIAEDSLLERLPVKPLTEFEQQEITQTRNDFRSYLNAGKVLEGQVKLLVLAPLLRLAGFYRPPIQITLEQDIAEITVDEDTTITGRAISYQSSNWYGIQVIA
;
A
#
# COMPACT_ATOMS: atom_id res chain seq x y z
N MET A 1 0.08 28.92 7.38
CA MET A 1 -1.17 28.30 6.91
C MET A 1 -0.81 27.01 6.19
N GLN A 2 -1.38 25.86 6.56
CA GLN A 2 -1.15 24.61 5.84
C GLN A 2 -1.78 24.68 4.44
N LYS A 3 -0.95 24.56 3.40
CA LYS A 3 -1.39 24.51 2.01
C LYS A 3 -1.65 23.06 1.63
N LYS A 4 -2.87 22.73 1.20
CA LYS A 4 -3.15 21.41 0.64
C LYS A 4 -2.53 21.32 -0.76
N LEU A 5 -1.61 20.38 -0.94
CA LEU A 5 -1.01 20.09 -2.24
C LEU A 5 -1.80 18.99 -2.95
N THR A 6 -1.89 19.09 -4.27
CA THR A 6 -2.36 17.99 -5.13
C THR A 6 -1.21 17.01 -5.38
N LEU A 7 -1.53 15.76 -5.72
CA LEU A 7 -0.52 14.74 -6.04
C LEU A 7 0.44 15.20 -7.16
N GLU A 8 -0.09 15.89 -8.17
CA GLU A 8 0.68 16.49 -9.26
C GLU A 8 1.67 17.57 -8.77
N GLN A 9 1.31 18.33 -7.73
CA GLN A 9 2.20 19.31 -7.13
C GLN A 9 3.32 18.63 -6.34
N VAL A 10 3.01 17.55 -5.60
CA VAL A 10 4.01 16.74 -4.90
C VAL A 10 5.00 16.10 -5.87
N HIS A 11 4.52 15.52 -6.97
CA HIS A 11 5.38 14.93 -8.01
C HIS A 11 6.38 15.93 -8.58
N ARG A 12 5.90 17.15 -8.90
CA ARG A 12 6.75 18.22 -9.42
C ARG A 12 7.78 18.70 -8.39
N GLN A 13 7.36 18.91 -7.15
CA GLN A 13 8.23 19.43 -6.10
C GLN A 13 9.33 18.45 -5.70
N LEU A 14 9.01 17.16 -5.64
CA LEU A 14 9.94 16.10 -5.26
C LEU A 14 10.70 15.49 -6.45
N ASN A 15 10.50 16.02 -7.67
CA ASN A 15 11.03 15.45 -8.91
C ASN A 15 10.81 13.94 -9.04
N LEU A 16 9.65 13.43 -8.58
CA LEU A 16 9.32 12.01 -8.63
C LEU A 16 9.24 11.57 -10.08
N GLN A 17 10.10 10.62 -10.46
CA GLN A 17 10.03 9.96 -11.75
C GLN A 17 9.13 8.74 -11.62
N GLU A 18 8.08 8.69 -12.45
CA GLU A 18 7.27 7.48 -12.57
C GLU A 18 8.11 6.41 -13.25
N GLN A 19 8.57 5.44 -12.47
CA GLN A 19 9.31 4.30 -13.00
C GLN A 19 8.30 3.22 -13.38
N ILE A 20 7.80 3.31 -14.62
CA ILE A 20 7.10 2.20 -15.24
C ILE A 20 8.19 1.18 -15.59
N ALA A 21 8.40 0.19 -14.74
CA ALA A 21 9.27 -0.93 -15.07
C ALA A 21 8.71 -1.59 -16.33
N GLU A 22 9.52 -1.68 -17.40
CA GLU A 22 9.13 -2.38 -18.64
C GLU A 22 8.86 -3.87 -18.37
N ASP A 23 9.58 -4.43 -17.40
CA ASP A 23 9.33 -5.72 -16.78
C ASP A 23 8.18 -5.61 -15.78
N SER A 24 7.00 -6.10 -16.21
CA SER A 24 5.81 -6.21 -15.38
C SER A 24 6.14 -6.96 -14.07
N LEU A 25 5.62 -6.47 -12.93
CA LEU A 25 5.69 -7.19 -11.66
C LEU A 25 5.26 -8.66 -11.80
N LEU A 26 4.34 -8.94 -12.74
CA LEU A 26 3.84 -10.28 -13.04
C LEU A 26 4.89 -11.18 -13.72
N GLU A 27 5.85 -10.63 -14.46
CA GLU A 27 6.92 -11.41 -15.09
C GLU A 27 7.98 -11.85 -14.07
N ARG A 28 8.14 -11.06 -13.00
CA ARG A 28 9.10 -11.31 -11.92
C ARG A 28 8.52 -12.14 -10.77
N LEU A 29 7.20 -12.32 -10.75
CA LEU A 29 6.48 -13.14 -9.78
C LEU A 29 5.93 -14.37 -10.50
N PRO A 30 6.50 -15.58 -10.30
CA PRO A 30 5.91 -16.77 -10.88
C PRO A 30 4.49 -16.94 -10.33
N VAL A 31 3.48 -16.65 -11.16
CA VAL A 31 2.07 -16.73 -10.78
C VAL A 31 1.67 -18.21 -10.77
N LYS A 32 1.73 -18.82 -9.60
CA LYS A 32 1.17 -20.15 -9.39
C LYS A 32 -0.36 -20.04 -9.33
N PRO A 33 -1.10 -21.04 -9.83
CA PRO A 33 -2.53 -21.10 -9.58
C PRO A 33 -2.79 -21.16 -8.08
N LEU A 34 -3.85 -20.48 -7.64
CA LEU A 34 -4.26 -20.48 -6.24
C LEU A 34 -4.65 -21.90 -5.80
N THR A 35 -4.15 -22.31 -4.65
CA THR A 35 -4.60 -23.52 -3.95
C THR A 35 -6.06 -23.39 -3.51
N GLU A 36 -6.71 -24.53 -3.23
CA GLU A 36 -8.09 -24.53 -2.70
C GLU A 36 -8.19 -23.75 -1.39
N PHE A 37 -7.19 -23.88 -0.52
CA PHE A 37 -7.10 -23.14 0.74
C PHE A 37 -7.04 -21.62 0.50
N GLU A 38 -6.19 -21.16 -0.43
CA GLU A 38 -6.09 -19.74 -0.77
C GLU A 38 -7.40 -19.19 -1.34
N GLN A 39 -8.08 -19.96 -2.20
CA GLN A 39 -9.37 -19.58 -2.76
C GLN A 39 -10.46 -19.47 -1.67
N GLN A 40 -10.46 -20.39 -0.70
CA GLN A 40 -11.37 -20.34 0.45
C GLN A 40 -11.09 -19.11 1.32
N GLU A 41 -9.83 -18.82 1.66
CA GLU A 41 -9.46 -17.65 2.45
C GLU A 41 -9.84 -16.33 1.75
N ILE A 42 -9.63 -16.23 0.43
CA ILE A 42 -10.03 -15.06 -0.37
C ILE A 42 -11.56 -14.90 -0.37
N THR A 43 -12.28 -16.02 -0.51
CA THR A 43 -13.75 -16.01 -0.49
C THR A 43 -14.29 -15.58 0.87
N GLN A 44 -13.69 -16.08 1.95
CA GLN A 44 -14.03 -15.70 3.32
C GLN A 44 -13.78 -14.21 3.55
N THR A 45 -12.57 -13.73 3.21
CA THR A 45 -12.18 -12.30 3.28
C THR A 45 -13.19 -11.40 2.56
N ARG A 46 -13.61 -11.79 1.35
CA ARG A 46 -14.64 -11.07 0.57
C ARG A 46 -15.98 -11.04 1.30
N ASN A 47 -16.44 -12.17 1.82
CA ASN A 47 -17.73 -12.29 2.49
C ASN A 47 -17.77 -11.46 3.78
N ASP A 48 -16.69 -11.52 4.56
CA ASP A 48 -16.55 -10.73 5.78
C ASP A 48 -16.61 -9.25 5.47
N PHE A 49 -15.81 -8.79 4.50
CA PHE A 49 -15.80 -7.39 4.08
C PHE A 49 -17.15 -6.90 3.53
N ARG A 50 -17.86 -7.75 2.77
CA ARG A 50 -19.17 -7.43 2.19
C ARG A 50 -20.21 -7.08 3.25
N SER A 51 -20.14 -7.69 4.44
CA SER A 51 -21.04 -7.34 5.55
C SER A 51 -20.87 -5.88 6.00
N TYR A 52 -19.63 -5.39 6.05
CA TYR A 52 -19.31 -4.00 6.41
C TYR A 52 -19.64 -3.02 5.29
N LEU A 53 -19.37 -3.39 4.03
CA LEU A 53 -19.77 -2.59 2.87
C LEU A 53 -21.29 -2.34 2.84
N ASN A 54 -22.08 -3.38 3.10
CA ASN A 54 -23.54 -3.28 3.10
C ASN A 54 -24.07 -2.43 4.27
N ALA A 55 -23.32 -2.32 5.37
CA ALA A 55 -23.69 -1.53 6.54
C ALA A 55 -23.44 -0.01 6.38
N GLY A 56 -22.72 0.42 5.34
CA GLY A 56 -22.52 1.84 5.01
C GLY A 56 -21.05 2.23 4.82
N LYS A 57 -20.66 3.42 5.31
CA LYS A 57 -19.29 3.94 5.13
C LYS A 57 -18.27 3.01 5.78
N VAL A 58 -17.44 2.39 4.95
CA VAL A 58 -16.26 1.64 5.37
C VAL A 58 -15.09 2.61 5.55
N LEU A 59 -14.49 2.59 6.74
CA LEU A 59 -13.30 3.37 7.03
C LEU A 59 -12.07 2.72 6.39
N GLU A 60 -11.10 3.55 6.01
CA GLU A 60 -9.81 3.11 5.46
C GLU A 60 -9.13 2.05 6.36
N GLY A 61 -9.15 2.24 7.67
CA GLY A 61 -8.62 1.28 8.63
C GLY A 61 -9.34 -0.07 8.61
N GLN A 62 -10.66 -0.08 8.34
CA GLN A 62 -11.41 -1.32 8.19
C GLN A 62 -11.04 -2.05 6.91
N VAL A 63 -10.81 -1.34 5.79
CA VAL A 63 -10.30 -1.94 4.55
C VAL A 63 -8.92 -2.57 4.78
N LYS A 64 -8.03 -1.86 5.48
CA LYS A 64 -6.69 -2.36 5.82
C LYS A 64 -6.74 -3.63 6.66
N LEU A 65 -7.61 -3.66 7.67
CA LEU A 65 -7.73 -4.79 8.58
C LEU A 65 -8.45 -6.00 7.95
N LEU A 66 -9.56 -5.76 7.27
CA LEU A 66 -10.46 -6.83 6.82
C LEU A 66 -10.14 -7.35 5.43
N VAL A 67 -9.36 -6.62 4.64
CA VAL A 67 -9.03 -7.00 3.25
C VAL A 67 -7.53 -7.08 3.04
N LEU A 68 -6.82 -5.97 3.25
CA LEU A 68 -5.39 -5.91 2.88
C LEU A 68 -4.54 -6.83 3.75
N ALA A 69 -4.70 -6.78 5.08
CA ALA A 69 -3.91 -7.61 5.98
C ALA A 69 -4.06 -9.13 5.73
N PRO A 70 -5.29 -9.69 5.57
CA PRO A 70 -5.47 -11.09 5.19
C PRO A 70 -4.81 -11.46 3.87
N LEU A 71 -4.95 -10.63 2.83
CA LEU A 71 -4.37 -10.90 1.51
C LEU A 71 -2.84 -10.84 1.53
N LEU A 72 -2.26 -9.85 2.22
CA LEU A 72 -0.81 -9.74 2.39
C LEU A 72 -0.25 -10.92 3.18
N ARG A 73 -0.96 -11.38 4.22
CA ARG A 73 -0.59 -12.59 4.97
C ARG A 73 -0.61 -13.81 4.05
N LEU A 74 -1.66 -13.97 3.24
CA LEU A 74 -1.83 -15.11 2.32
C LEU A 74 -0.71 -15.13 1.26
N ALA A 75 -0.39 -13.96 0.70
CA ALA A 75 0.70 -13.79 -0.25
C ALA A 75 2.11 -13.88 0.39
N GLY A 76 2.20 -14.10 1.70
CA GLY A 76 3.47 -14.36 2.39
C GLY A 76 4.26 -13.11 2.79
N PHE A 77 3.70 -11.90 2.66
CA PHE A 77 4.37 -10.64 3.02
C PHE A 77 4.64 -10.48 4.53
N TYR A 78 4.11 -11.36 5.36
CA TYR A 78 4.32 -11.34 6.81
C TYR A 78 5.51 -12.22 7.22
N ARG A 79 6.17 -12.85 6.24
CA ARG A 79 7.28 -13.78 6.45
C ARG A 79 8.60 -13.06 6.15
N PRO A 80 9.69 -13.39 6.88
CA PRO A 80 11.01 -12.86 6.57
C PRO A 80 11.39 -13.10 5.09
N PRO A 81 12.16 -12.17 4.47
CA PRO A 81 12.76 -10.96 5.06
C PRO A 81 11.85 -9.72 5.02
N ILE A 82 10.57 -9.90 4.68
CA ILE A 82 9.61 -8.81 4.45
C ILE A 82 9.12 -8.27 5.81
N GLN A 83 9.30 -6.97 6.07
CA GLN A 83 8.71 -6.29 7.22
C GLN A 83 7.65 -5.29 6.78
N ILE A 84 6.40 -5.54 7.17
CA ILE A 84 5.30 -4.59 6.97
C ILE A 84 5.22 -3.67 8.17
N THR A 85 5.25 -2.38 7.92
CA THR A 85 4.93 -1.33 8.89
C THR A 85 3.54 -0.79 8.59
N LEU A 86 2.68 -0.67 9.61
CA LEU A 86 1.47 0.15 9.48
C LEU A 86 1.86 1.59 9.20
N GLU A 87 0.96 2.32 8.54
CA GLU A 87 1.11 3.75 8.20
C GLU A 87 2.06 4.47 9.15
N GLN A 88 3.22 4.85 8.63
CA GLN A 88 3.97 5.92 9.24
C GLN A 88 3.31 7.21 8.77
N ASP A 89 3.03 8.12 9.69
CA ASP A 89 2.95 9.51 9.31
C ASP A 89 4.22 9.78 8.51
N ILE A 90 4.07 10.30 7.30
CA ILE A 90 5.24 10.79 6.59
C ILE A 90 5.72 11.95 7.45
N ALA A 91 6.79 11.71 8.22
CA ALA A 91 7.45 12.72 9.01
C ALA A 91 7.79 13.83 8.03
N GLU A 92 7.11 14.95 8.21
CA GLU A 92 7.32 16.23 7.55
C GLU A 92 8.41 16.21 6.47
N ILE A 93 8.04 16.02 5.20
CA ILE A 93 9.04 16.16 4.13
C ILE A 93 9.25 17.64 3.90
N THR A 94 10.35 18.16 4.44
CA THR A 94 10.84 19.51 4.15
C THR A 94 11.45 19.51 2.75
N VAL A 95 10.79 20.18 1.81
CA VAL A 95 11.27 20.30 0.42
C VAL A 95 12.17 21.54 0.27
N ASP A 96 11.86 22.60 1.00
CA ASP A 96 12.64 23.84 1.14
C ASP A 96 12.34 24.50 2.51
N GLU A 97 12.94 25.65 2.82
CA GLU A 97 12.80 26.33 4.12
C GLU A 97 11.34 26.67 4.49
N ASP A 98 10.41 26.78 3.53
CA ASP A 98 9.03 27.23 3.73
C ASP A 98 7.96 26.18 3.36
N THR A 99 8.35 25.06 2.77
CA THR A 99 7.45 24.05 2.21
C THR A 99 7.60 22.70 2.89
N THR A 100 6.60 22.41 3.71
CA THR A 100 6.40 21.12 4.38
C THR A 100 5.30 20.32 3.68
N ILE A 101 5.59 19.06 3.33
CA ILE A 101 4.60 18.07 2.88
C ILE A 101 4.30 17.10 4.01
N THR A 102 3.02 16.97 4.36
CA THR A 102 2.52 16.01 5.36
C THR A 102 1.47 15.10 4.73
N GLY A 103 1.50 13.81 5.05
CA GLY A 103 0.54 12.83 4.52
C GLY A 103 0.69 11.47 5.19
N ARG A 104 -0.12 10.49 4.76
CA ARG A 104 -0.05 9.10 5.19
C ARG A 104 0.24 8.23 3.96
N ALA A 105 1.22 7.34 4.09
CA ALA A 105 1.57 6.38 3.04
C ALA A 105 1.89 5.01 3.64
N ILE A 106 1.70 3.96 2.84
CA ILE A 106 2.16 2.61 3.17
C ILE A 106 3.58 2.47 2.61
N SER A 107 4.54 2.13 3.46
CA SER A 107 5.91 1.81 3.06
C SER A 107 6.22 0.34 3.32
N TYR A 108 7.09 -0.24 2.50
CA TYR A 108 7.64 -1.58 2.70
C TYR A 108 9.16 -1.51 2.61
N GLN A 109 9.87 -2.25 3.46
CA GLN A 109 11.33 -2.32 3.47
C GLN A 109 11.80 -3.77 3.30
N SER A 110 12.70 -3.98 2.33
CA SER A 110 13.42 -5.24 2.16
C SER A 110 14.93 -5.01 2.34
N SER A 111 15.67 -6.07 2.64
CA SER A 111 17.10 -6.01 2.96
C SER A 111 17.99 -5.34 1.88
N ASN A 112 17.49 -5.17 0.64
CA ASN A 112 18.28 -4.68 -0.48
C ASN A 112 17.66 -3.48 -1.25
N TRP A 113 16.55 -2.86 -0.79
CA TRP A 113 15.93 -1.73 -1.52
C TRP A 113 14.97 -0.89 -0.64
N TYR A 114 15.05 0.44 -0.75
CA TYR A 114 14.04 1.41 -0.26
C TYR A 114 13.18 1.90 -1.42
N GLY A 115 11.87 1.60 -1.43
CA GLY A 115 10.94 2.07 -2.45
C GLY A 115 9.61 2.48 -1.85
N ILE A 116 9.09 3.63 -2.27
CA ILE A 116 7.74 4.11 -1.92
C ILE A 116 6.84 3.80 -3.11
N GLN A 117 5.86 2.91 -2.94
CA GLN A 117 4.78 2.72 -3.91
C GLN A 117 3.51 3.39 -3.40
N VAL A 118 3.05 4.39 -4.13
CA VAL A 118 1.72 4.98 -3.93
C VAL A 118 0.72 4.08 -4.64
N ILE A 119 -0.08 3.33 -3.87
CA ILE A 119 -1.22 2.59 -4.42
C ILE A 119 -2.32 3.63 -4.65
N ALA A 120 -2.58 3.94 -5.92
CA ALA A 120 -3.72 4.74 -6.37
C ALA A 120 -4.98 3.88 -6.53
#